data_AF-A0A1C6RC74-F1
#
_entry.id   AF-A0A1C6RC74-F1
#
_cell.length_a   1.000
_cell.length_b   1.000
_cell.length_c   1.000
_cell.angle_alpha   90.00
_cell.angle_beta   90.00
_cell.angle_gamma   90.00
#
_symmetry.space_group_name_H-M   'P 1'
#
loop_
_entity.id
_entity.type
_entity.pdbx_description
1 polymer ?
#
loop_
_entity_poly.entity_id
_entity_poly.type
_entity_poly.pdbx_seq_one_letter_code
_entity_poly.pdbx_strand_id
1 'polypeptide(L)'
;MTGPLPDPFADQPDWAPLPPRPIEIVPATGRIELRGRRVLVGLPGLGWRGDLRADERVVQGSRTYVPVIPEHEWYRAESEQVEVFAPLVPVERVWVETVGERRPAAARSPQSGVRLVSLDAPTHREPTPVFEADTVTGRRVVHVAESVEQRDLRAVTETYASADGDICVRVTSELEWYRWAWRGQTLTTLEVPVHLLWIE
;
A
#
# COMPACT_ATOMS: atom_id res chain seq x y z
N MET A 1 -27.82 5.78 35.92
CA MET A 1 -26.82 5.16 35.02
C MET A 1 -27.45 5.07 33.64
N THR A 2 -27.09 5.98 32.74
CA THR A 2 -27.54 6.00 31.35
C THR A 2 -26.28 5.99 30.50
N GLY A 3 -25.95 4.82 29.92
CA GLY A 3 -24.87 4.72 28.95
C GLY A 3 -25.21 5.54 27.69
N PRO A 4 -24.21 5.96 26.90
CA PRO A 4 -24.46 6.67 25.66
C PRO A 4 -25.30 5.80 24.72
N LEU A 5 -26.33 6.41 24.14
CA LEU A 5 -27.20 5.79 23.15
C LEU A 5 -26.36 5.37 21.94
N PRO A 6 -26.49 4.13 21.41
CA PRO A 6 -25.80 3.75 20.18
C PRO A 6 -26.27 4.67 19.04
N ASP A 7 -25.32 5.21 18.29
CA ASP A 7 -25.59 6.08 17.15
C ASP A 7 -26.28 5.25 16.04
N PRO A 8 -27.54 5.56 15.66
CA PRO A 8 -28.28 4.83 14.64
C PRO A 8 -27.71 5.02 13.22
N PHE A 9 -26.68 5.86 13.05
CA PHE A 9 -25.94 6.06 11.79
C PHE A 9 -24.52 5.47 11.84
N ALA A 10 -24.17 4.72 12.89
CA ALA A 10 -22.86 4.06 13.01
C ALA A 10 -22.71 2.84 12.09
N ASP A 11 -23.81 2.36 11.51
CA ASP A 11 -23.75 1.37 10.44
C ASP A 11 -23.32 2.08 9.15
N GLN A 12 -22.25 1.58 8.52
CA GLN A 12 -21.84 2.05 7.19
C GLN A 12 -23.08 2.03 6.28
N PRO A 13 -23.41 3.14 5.60
CA PRO A 13 -24.53 3.13 4.68
C PRO A 13 -24.32 2.05 3.63
N ASP A 14 -25.37 1.32 3.24
CA ASP A 14 -25.32 0.25 2.21
C ASP A 14 -24.75 0.72 0.85
N TRP A 15 -24.62 2.03 0.62
CA TRP A 15 -24.01 2.61 -0.58
C TRP A 15 -22.49 2.74 -0.51
N ALA A 16 -21.87 2.67 0.68
CA ALA A 16 -20.43 2.83 0.81
C ALA A 16 -19.70 1.54 0.39
N PRO A 17 -18.64 1.63 -0.44
CA PRO A 17 -17.91 0.45 -0.86
C PRO A 17 -17.27 -0.23 0.36
N LEU A 18 -17.29 -1.56 0.36
CA LEU A 18 -16.57 -2.36 1.35
C LEU A 18 -15.07 -2.03 1.32
N PRO A 19 -14.38 -2.13 2.47
CA PRO A 19 -12.92 -2.00 2.49
C PRO A 19 -12.26 -2.92 1.45
N PRO A 20 -11.21 -2.44 0.76
CA PRO A 20 -10.45 -3.31 -0.12
C PRO A 20 -9.78 -4.41 0.71
N ARG A 21 -9.36 -5.49 0.05
CA ARG A 21 -8.54 -6.52 0.69
C ARG A 21 -7.29 -5.89 1.34
N PRO A 22 -6.88 -6.31 2.53
CA PRO A 22 -5.70 -5.75 3.17
C PRO A 22 -4.42 -6.20 2.45
N ILE A 23 -3.34 -5.44 2.65
CA ILE A 23 -2.00 -5.91 2.31
C ILE A 23 -1.49 -6.78 3.48
N GLU A 24 -1.21 -8.04 3.17
CA GLU A 24 -0.56 -8.98 4.06
C GLU A 24 0.94 -9.01 3.79
N ILE A 25 1.75 -8.99 4.85
CA ILE A 25 3.20 -9.06 4.77
C ILE A 25 3.62 -10.46 5.21
N VAL A 26 4.22 -11.22 4.31
CA VAL A 26 4.56 -12.64 4.52
C VAL A 26 6.05 -12.92 4.27
N PRO A 27 6.67 -13.89 4.95
CA PRO A 27 8.08 -14.21 4.72
C PRO A 27 8.37 -14.67 3.29
N ALA A 28 9.45 -14.17 2.69
CA ALA A 28 9.87 -14.57 1.35
C ALA A 28 10.46 -16.00 1.28
N THR A 29 10.63 -16.68 2.42
CA THR A 29 11.09 -18.08 2.50
C THR A 29 10.03 -19.07 1.99
N GLY A 30 8.77 -18.68 1.95
CA GLY A 30 7.67 -19.47 1.38
C GLY A 30 7.73 -19.56 -0.14
N ARG A 31 6.82 -20.36 -0.74
CA ARG A 31 6.64 -20.46 -2.20
C ARG A 31 5.82 -19.28 -2.72
N ILE A 32 6.47 -18.13 -2.88
CA ILE A 32 5.86 -16.90 -3.40
C ILE A 32 6.67 -16.44 -4.61
N GLU A 33 6.01 -16.07 -5.69
CA GLU A 33 6.62 -15.41 -6.86
C GLU A 33 7.13 -14.03 -6.46
N LEU A 34 8.39 -13.70 -6.75
CA LEU A 34 9.01 -12.49 -6.22
C LEU A 34 9.17 -11.40 -7.27
N ARG A 35 9.27 -11.75 -8.56
CA ARG A 35 9.57 -10.78 -9.59
C ARG A 35 8.58 -9.62 -9.59
N GLY A 36 9.12 -8.41 -9.40
CA GLY A 36 8.35 -7.17 -9.37
C GLY A 36 7.44 -7.01 -8.15
N ARG A 37 7.48 -7.92 -7.17
CA ARG A 37 6.70 -7.76 -5.94
C ARG A 37 7.31 -6.70 -5.05
N ARG A 38 6.44 -5.97 -4.36
CA ARG A 38 6.86 -5.06 -3.28
C ARG A 38 7.33 -5.89 -2.09
N VAL A 39 8.45 -5.47 -1.51
CA VAL A 39 9.07 -6.16 -0.40
C VAL A 39 9.48 -5.20 0.70
N LEU A 40 9.58 -5.74 1.90
CA LEU A 40 10.24 -5.11 3.03
C LEU A 40 11.50 -5.91 3.35
N VAL A 41 12.58 -5.21 3.67
CA VAL A 41 13.80 -5.83 4.17
C VAL A 41 14.06 -5.36 5.58
N GLY A 42 14.51 -6.25 6.45
CA GLY A 42 14.82 -5.86 7.81
C GLY A 42 15.30 -6.99 8.69
N LEU A 43 15.50 -6.64 9.95
CA LEU A 43 15.93 -7.56 11.00
C LEU A 43 14.96 -7.45 12.17
N PRO A 44 14.42 -8.58 12.67
CA PRO A 44 13.60 -8.60 13.87
C PRO A 44 14.28 -7.85 15.02
N GLY A 45 13.51 -7.04 15.75
CA GLY A 45 14.00 -6.21 16.85
C GLY A 45 14.73 -4.92 16.46
N LEU A 46 15.08 -4.71 15.18
CA LEU A 46 15.78 -3.50 14.72
C LEU A 46 14.90 -2.59 13.86
N GLY A 47 14.16 -3.17 12.93
CA GLY A 47 13.26 -2.41 12.05
C GLY A 47 13.22 -2.91 10.62
N TRP A 48 12.42 -2.21 9.82
CA TRP A 48 12.02 -2.61 8.48
C TRP A 48 12.14 -1.42 7.52
N ARG A 49 12.61 -1.70 6.30
CA ARG A 49 12.66 -0.74 5.20
C ARG A 49 11.75 -1.23 4.08
N GLY A 50 10.79 -0.39 3.70
CA GLY A 50 9.90 -0.58 2.56
C GLY A 50 10.31 0.24 1.34
N ASP A 51 9.37 0.45 0.42
CA ASP A 51 9.57 1.11 -0.88
C ASP A 51 10.63 0.39 -1.74
N LEU A 52 10.60 -0.94 -1.70
CA LEU A 52 11.51 -1.82 -2.41
C LEU A 52 10.73 -2.81 -3.28
N ARG A 53 11.35 -3.27 -4.35
CA ARG A 53 10.87 -4.36 -5.18
C ARG A 53 11.92 -5.45 -5.33
N ALA A 54 11.46 -6.68 -5.41
CA ALA A 54 12.30 -7.86 -5.56
C ALA A 54 12.34 -8.36 -7.00
N ASP A 55 13.41 -9.09 -7.31
CA ASP A 55 13.48 -10.02 -8.45
C ASP A 55 13.47 -11.47 -7.94
N GLU A 56 13.54 -12.43 -8.85
CA GLU A 56 13.55 -13.85 -8.52
C GLU A 56 14.71 -14.27 -7.62
N ARG A 57 14.44 -15.30 -6.80
CA ARG A 57 15.41 -15.84 -5.84
C ARG A 57 16.63 -16.40 -6.58
N VAL A 58 17.80 -16.16 -6.03
CA VAL A 58 19.07 -16.73 -6.51
C VAL A 58 19.69 -17.59 -5.42
N VAL A 59 20.15 -18.79 -5.77
CA VAL A 59 20.87 -19.67 -4.85
C VAL A 59 22.37 -19.52 -5.08
N GLN A 60 23.11 -19.19 -4.03
CA GLN A 60 24.57 -19.11 -4.05
C GLN A 60 25.16 -19.98 -2.94
N GLY A 61 25.79 -21.08 -3.34
CA GLY A 61 26.27 -22.11 -2.41
C GLY A 61 25.10 -22.72 -1.63
N SER A 62 25.14 -22.63 -0.30
CA SER A 62 24.11 -23.14 0.60
C SER A 62 23.06 -22.09 1.04
N ARG A 63 23.10 -20.87 0.47
CA ARG A 63 22.23 -19.76 0.87
C ARG A 63 21.37 -19.27 -0.29
N THR A 64 20.14 -18.87 0.05
CA THR A 64 19.20 -18.24 -0.88
C THR A 64 19.19 -16.74 -0.64
N TYR A 65 19.30 -15.98 -1.73
CA TYR A 65 19.25 -14.54 -1.72
C TYR A 65 18.13 -14.03 -2.63
N VAL A 66 17.67 -12.83 -2.36
CA VAL A 66 16.71 -12.10 -3.17
C VAL A 66 17.38 -10.80 -3.63
N PRO A 67 17.47 -10.54 -4.94
CA PRO A 67 17.86 -9.24 -5.45
C PRO A 67 16.76 -8.23 -5.12
N VAL A 68 17.12 -7.10 -4.49
CA VAL A 68 16.15 -6.09 -4.07
C VAL A 68 16.63 -4.70 -4.48
N ILE A 69 15.76 -3.91 -5.11
CA ILE A 69 16.05 -2.51 -5.51
C ILE A 69 14.98 -1.55 -5.01
N PRO A 70 15.28 -0.24 -4.90
CA PRO A 70 14.25 0.77 -4.66
C PRO A 70 13.14 0.71 -5.71
N GLU A 71 11.89 0.92 -5.27
CA GLU A 71 10.72 0.81 -6.14
C GLU A 71 10.79 1.76 -7.35
N HIS A 72 11.25 2.99 -7.16
CA HIS A 72 11.42 3.95 -8.25
C HIS A 72 12.44 3.48 -9.30
N GLU A 73 13.51 2.78 -8.88
CA GLU A 73 14.49 2.23 -9.81
C GLU A 73 13.94 1.04 -10.58
N TRP A 74 13.10 0.22 -9.94
CA TRP A 74 12.39 -0.86 -10.61
C TRP A 74 11.46 -0.32 -11.69
N TYR A 75 10.66 0.71 -11.39
CA TYR A 75 9.78 1.33 -12.38
C TYR A 75 10.57 1.96 -13.55
N ARG A 76 11.72 2.58 -13.26
CA ARG A 76 12.63 3.10 -14.29
C ARG A 76 13.18 1.95 -15.15
N ALA A 77 13.66 0.88 -14.53
CA ALA A 77 14.21 -0.29 -15.20
C ALA A 77 13.20 -0.92 -16.16
N GLU A 78 11.98 -1.17 -15.67
CA GLU A 78 10.90 -1.75 -16.46
C GLU A 78 10.42 -0.79 -17.56
N SER A 79 10.32 0.51 -17.29
CA SER A 79 9.84 1.46 -18.31
C SER A 79 10.85 1.73 -19.42
N GLU A 80 12.15 1.78 -19.08
CA GLU A 80 13.22 2.09 -20.04
C GLU A 80 13.89 0.81 -20.60
N GLN A 81 13.49 -0.37 -20.12
CA GLN A 81 14.08 -1.66 -20.46
C GLN A 81 15.60 -1.69 -20.22
N VAL A 82 16.02 -1.20 -19.05
CA VAL A 82 17.43 -1.15 -18.64
C VAL A 82 17.70 -2.08 -17.47
N GLU A 83 18.90 -2.66 -17.45
CA GLU A 83 19.35 -3.48 -16.32
C GLU A 83 19.81 -2.59 -15.16
N VAL A 84 19.49 -3.01 -13.94
CA VAL A 84 19.90 -2.32 -12.71
C VAL A 84 20.55 -3.32 -11.78
N PHE A 85 21.65 -2.92 -11.16
CA PHE A 85 22.33 -3.75 -10.17
C PHE A 85 21.53 -3.79 -8.87
N ALA A 86 21.16 -4.99 -8.46
CA ALA A 86 20.40 -5.23 -7.24
C ALA A 86 21.30 -5.85 -6.16
N PRO A 87 21.38 -5.26 -4.95
CA PRO A 87 22.00 -5.95 -3.81
C PRO A 87 21.26 -7.25 -3.49
N LEU A 88 22.03 -8.28 -3.15
CA LEU A 88 21.52 -9.58 -2.73
C LEU A 88 21.25 -9.59 -1.22
N VAL A 89 19.98 -9.73 -0.85
CA VAL A 89 19.54 -9.80 0.55
C VAL A 89 19.25 -11.25 0.92
N PRO A 90 19.74 -11.78 2.05
CA PRO A 90 19.36 -13.12 2.52
C PRO A 90 17.84 -13.25 2.60
N VAL A 91 17.27 -14.35 2.07
CA VAL A 91 15.82 -14.52 1.94
C VAL A 91 15.08 -14.44 3.28
N GLU A 92 15.73 -14.81 4.39
CA GLU A 92 15.18 -14.76 5.75
C GLU A 92 14.95 -13.34 6.25
N ARG A 93 15.52 -12.34 5.56
CA ARG A 93 15.38 -10.91 5.89
C ARG A 93 14.37 -10.20 4.97
N VAL A 94 13.76 -10.93 4.04
CA VAL A 94 12.85 -10.38 3.04
C VAL A 94 11.43 -10.80 3.34
N TRP A 95 10.53 -9.83 3.31
CA TRP A 95 9.09 -9.99 3.49
C TRP A 95 8.38 -9.42 2.27
N VAL A 96 7.33 -10.08 1.82
CA VAL A 96 6.63 -9.75 0.57
C VAL A 96 5.27 -9.18 0.91
N GLU A 97 4.90 -8.08 0.26
CA GLU A 97 3.53 -7.58 0.28
C GLU A 97 2.66 -8.43 -0.67
N THR A 98 1.61 -9.03 -0.14
CA THR A 98 0.62 -9.81 -0.87
C THR A 98 -0.79 -9.27 -0.58
N VAL A 99 -1.72 -9.44 -1.51
CA VAL A 99 -3.12 -9.08 -1.26
C VAL A 99 -3.77 -10.21 -0.47
N GLY A 100 -4.22 -9.90 0.74
CA GLY A 100 -4.88 -10.86 1.63
C GLY A 100 -6.33 -11.13 1.25
N GLU A 101 -7.01 -11.91 2.10
CA GLU A 101 -8.44 -12.15 1.97
C GLU A 101 -9.26 -11.02 2.60
N ARG A 102 -10.44 -10.76 2.05
CA ARG A 102 -11.37 -9.77 2.61
C ARG A 102 -11.92 -10.33 3.92
N ARG A 103 -11.53 -9.73 5.05
CA ARG A 103 -12.09 -10.07 6.36
C ARG A 103 -13.34 -9.21 6.62
N PRO A 104 -14.40 -9.77 7.22
CA PRO A 104 -15.52 -8.97 7.67
C PRO A 104 -15.02 -7.92 8.65
N ALA A 105 -15.49 -6.67 8.49
CA ALA A 105 -15.06 -5.55 9.31
C ALA A 105 -15.33 -5.88 10.79
N ALA A 106 -14.27 -6.18 11.54
CA ALA A 106 -14.36 -6.17 12.99
C ALA A 106 -14.61 -4.72 13.41
N ALA A 107 -15.56 -4.50 14.34
CA ALA A 107 -15.89 -3.18 14.85
C ALA A 107 -14.60 -2.43 15.21
N ARG A 108 -14.29 -1.38 14.41
CA ARG A 108 -13.11 -0.54 14.62
C ARG A 108 -13.28 0.12 15.98
N SER A 109 -12.53 -0.35 16.97
CA SER A 109 -12.36 0.43 18.19
C SER A 109 -11.48 1.62 17.81
N PRO A 110 -11.93 2.87 18.01
CA PRO A 110 -11.09 4.03 17.76
C PRO A 110 -9.85 3.89 18.65
N GLN A 111 -8.70 3.60 18.04
CA GLN A 111 -7.44 3.48 18.78
C GLN A 111 -6.94 4.88 19.12
N SER A 112 -7.65 5.56 20.03
CA SER A 112 -7.13 6.74 20.73
C SER A 112 -6.10 6.28 21.75
N GLY A 113 -4.90 5.90 21.29
CA GLY A 113 -3.82 5.41 22.14
C GLY A 113 -2.57 5.01 21.36
N VAL A 114 -1.48 4.76 22.09
CA VAL A 114 -0.22 4.25 21.51
C VAL A 114 -0.44 2.82 21.02
N ARG A 115 -0.41 2.60 19.70
CA ARG A 115 -0.45 1.27 19.10
C ARG A 115 0.91 0.58 19.26
N LEU A 116 0.99 -0.36 20.19
CA LEU A 116 2.14 -1.24 20.33
C LEU A 116 2.13 -2.32 19.23
N VAL A 117 3.31 -2.65 18.71
CA VAL A 117 3.50 -3.64 17.64
C VAL A 117 4.55 -4.65 18.05
N SER A 118 4.46 -5.88 17.52
CA SER A 118 5.58 -6.83 17.60
C SER A 118 6.73 -6.34 16.73
N LEU A 119 7.96 -6.58 17.17
CA LEU A 119 9.18 -6.33 16.40
C LEU A 119 9.70 -7.59 15.70
N ASP A 120 9.00 -8.72 15.82
CA ASP A 120 9.40 -10.00 15.22
C ASP A 120 9.11 -10.05 13.71
N ALA A 121 8.12 -9.28 13.27
CA ALA A 121 7.69 -9.17 11.89
C ALA A 121 7.28 -7.73 11.55
N PRO A 122 7.25 -7.34 10.26
CA PRO A 122 6.68 -6.07 9.86
C PRO A 122 5.22 -5.92 10.29
N THR A 123 4.82 -4.70 10.62
CA THR A 123 3.44 -4.43 11.05
C THR A 123 2.49 -4.43 9.85
N HIS A 124 1.38 -5.16 9.97
CA HIS A 124 0.29 -5.10 9.02
C HIS A 124 -0.53 -3.82 9.20
N ARG A 125 -0.82 -3.14 8.08
CA ARG A 125 -1.67 -1.95 8.03
C ARG A 125 -3.03 -2.33 7.46
N GLU A 126 -4.07 -1.95 8.18
CA GLU A 126 -5.44 -2.09 7.71
C GLU A 126 -5.74 -0.96 6.73
N PRO A 127 -6.49 -1.23 5.65
CA PRO A 127 -6.94 -0.19 4.74
C PRO A 127 -7.67 0.92 5.48
N THR A 128 -7.21 2.15 5.28
CA THR A 128 -7.77 3.34 5.94
C THR A 128 -8.53 4.17 4.91
N PRO A 129 -9.83 4.47 5.10
CA PRO A 129 -10.55 5.36 4.20
C PRO A 129 -9.85 6.71 4.10
N VAL A 130 -9.78 7.28 2.90
CA VAL A 130 -9.07 8.55 2.67
C VAL A 130 -9.66 9.69 3.48
N PHE A 131 -10.98 9.71 3.71
CA PHE A 131 -11.63 10.75 4.51
C PHE A 131 -11.29 10.70 6.01
N GLU A 132 -10.74 9.59 6.52
CA GLU A 132 -10.26 9.45 7.91
C GLU A 132 -8.78 9.84 8.05
N ALA A 133 -8.06 10.09 6.95
CA ALA A 133 -6.64 10.35 6.96
C ALA A 133 -6.32 11.86 6.97
N ASP A 134 -5.40 12.27 7.84
CA ASP A 134 -4.97 13.67 7.93
C ASP A 134 -4.18 14.15 6.69
N THR A 135 -3.43 13.24 6.06
CA THR A 135 -2.60 13.53 4.89
C THR A 135 -2.63 12.37 3.91
N VAL A 136 -2.77 12.68 2.63
CA VAL A 136 -2.89 11.67 1.57
C VAL A 136 -1.89 11.79 0.42
N THR A 137 -1.34 12.98 0.14
CA THR A 137 -0.44 13.15 -1.02
C THR A 137 0.76 12.20 -0.95
N GLY A 138 1.08 11.57 -2.08
CA GLY A 138 2.19 10.62 -2.26
C GLY A 138 1.94 9.23 -1.71
N ARG A 139 0.87 9.02 -0.93
CA ARG A 139 0.52 7.70 -0.37
C ARG A 139 -0.09 6.81 -1.45
N ARG A 140 0.13 5.50 -1.30
CA ARG A 140 -0.51 4.47 -2.12
C ARG A 140 -1.99 4.41 -1.78
N VAL A 141 -2.83 4.39 -2.81
CA VAL A 141 -4.28 4.33 -2.64
C VAL A 141 -4.88 3.22 -3.49
N VAL A 142 -6.01 2.71 -3.02
CA VAL A 142 -6.88 1.79 -3.74
C VAL A 142 -8.17 2.51 -4.03
N HIS A 143 -8.55 2.51 -5.29
CA HIS A 143 -9.87 2.95 -5.73
C HIS A 143 -10.81 1.75 -5.75
N VAL A 144 -11.92 1.83 -5.01
CA VAL A 144 -12.92 0.78 -4.92
C VAL A 144 -14.22 1.30 -5.51
N ALA A 145 -14.56 0.83 -6.71
CA ALA A 145 -15.81 1.15 -7.40
C ALA A 145 -16.50 -0.15 -7.79
N GLU A 146 -17.81 -0.27 -7.52
CA GLU A 146 -18.61 -1.44 -7.90
C GLU A 146 -18.00 -2.79 -7.44
N SER A 147 -17.38 -2.81 -6.27
CA SER A 147 -16.62 -3.96 -5.72
C SER A 147 -15.33 -4.36 -6.47
N VAL A 148 -14.90 -3.57 -7.46
CA VAL A 148 -13.61 -3.73 -8.15
C VAL A 148 -12.55 -2.90 -7.44
N GLU A 149 -11.44 -3.55 -7.09
CA GLU A 149 -10.28 -2.89 -6.48
C GLU A 149 -9.25 -2.53 -7.56
N GLN A 150 -9.08 -1.24 -7.82
CA GLN A 150 -8.00 -0.72 -8.64
C GLN A 150 -6.84 -0.27 -7.73
N ARG A 151 -5.72 -0.98 -7.83
CA ARG A 151 -4.49 -0.75 -7.06
C ARG A 151 -3.40 -0.10 -7.91
N ASP A 152 -2.23 0.07 -7.31
CA ASP A 152 -1.05 0.69 -7.93
C ASP A 152 -1.35 2.13 -8.37
N LEU A 153 -2.10 2.84 -7.52
CA LEU A 153 -2.39 4.25 -7.61
C LEU A 153 -1.68 5.02 -6.50
N ARG A 154 -1.34 6.27 -6.76
CA ARG A 154 -0.86 7.24 -5.77
C ARG A 154 -1.69 8.50 -5.79
N ALA A 155 -1.96 9.04 -4.61
CA ALA A 155 -2.60 10.34 -4.46
C ALA A 155 -1.61 11.45 -4.85
N VAL A 156 -2.04 12.36 -5.71
CA VAL A 156 -1.26 13.48 -6.24
C VAL A 156 -1.55 14.77 -5.49
N THR A 157 -2.73 14.89 -4.90
CA THR A 157 -3.17 16.05 -4.14
C THR A 157 -3.64 15.63 -2.76
N GLU A 158 -3.73 16.60 -1.84
CA GLU A 158 -4.58 16.48 -0.66
C GLU A 158 -6.06 16.50 -1.08
N THR A 159 -6.96 16.31 -0.11
CA THR A 159 -8.40 16.41 -0.32
C THR A 159 -8.81 17.84 -0.70
N TYR A 160 -9.68 17.97 -1.69
CA TYR A 160 -10.21 19.26 -2.13
C TYR A 160 -11.66 19.13 -2.59
N ALA A 161 -12.37 20.26 -2.64
CA ALA A 161 -13.72 20.31 -3.21
C ALA A 161 -13.66 20.46 -4.73
N SER A 162 -14.31 19.58 -5.47
CA SER A 162 -14.44 19.64 -6.93
C SER A 162 -15.34 20.80 -7.37
N ALA A 163 -15.41 21.03 -8.68
CA ALA A 163 -16.32 22.03 -9.26
C ALA A 163 -17.80 21.71 -8.98
N ASP A 164 -18.13 20.43 -8.79
CA ASP A 164 -19.48 19.94 -8.51
C ASP A 164 -19.80 19.90 -7.01
N GLY A 165 -18.82 20.24 -6.15
CA GLY A 165 -18.97 20.28 -4.70
C GLY A 165 -18.63 18.97 -3.97
N ASP A 166 -18.22 17.94 -4.71
CA ASP A 166 -17.76 16.67 -4.13
C ASP A 166 -16.37 16.82 -3.49
N ILE A 167 -16.11 16.08 -2.41
CA ILE A 167 -14.77 15.99 -1.83
C ILE A 167 -13.98 14.92 -2.57
N CYS A 168 -12.90 15.33 -3.22
CA CYS A 168 -12.13 14.51 -4.14
C CYS A 168 -10.63 14.53 -3.82
N VAL A 169 -9.92 13.57 -4.41
CA VAL A 169 -8.45 13.53 -4.51
C VAL A 169 -8.08 13.21 -5.95
N ARG A 170 -7.01 13.83 -6.47
CA ARG A 170 -6.42 13.39 -7.73
C ARG A 170 -5.52 12.20 -7.50
N VAL A 171 -5.70 11.15 -8.29
CA VAL A 171 -4.84 9.97 -8.27
C VAL A 171 -4.17 9.78 -9.62
N THR A 172 -3.03 9.10 -9.63
CA THR A 172 -2.33 8.67 -10.84
C THR A 172 -1.80 7.26 -10.65
N SER A 173 -1.43 6.56 -11.73
CA SER A 173 -0.79 5.25 -11.60
C SER A 173 0.61 5.41 -11.01
N GLU A 174 1.10 4.39 -10.31
CA GLU A 174 2.45 4.44 -9.75
C GLU A 174 3.54 4.60 -10.81
N LEU A 175 3.36 3.99 -11.98
CA LEU A 175 4.29 4.15 -13.09
C LEU A 175 4.38 5.63 -13.51
N GLU A 176 3.24 6.31 -13.68
CA GLU A 176 3.24 7.73 -14.02
C GLU A 176 3.82 8.58 -12.87
N TRP A 177 3.47 8.26 -11.62
CA TRP A 177 4.01 8.92 -10.43
C TRP A 177 5.54 8.94 -10.42
N TYR A 178 6.16 7.78 -10.60
CA TYR A 178 7.63 7.70 -10.61
C TYR A 178 8.23 8.25 -11.90
N ARG A 179 7.58 8.06 -13.07
CA ARG A 179 8.03 8.66 -14.33
C ARG A 179 8.10 10.18 -14.24
N TRP A 180 7.14 10.82 -13.58
CA TRP A 180 7.17 12.25 -13.35
C TRP A 180 8.43 12.69 -12.62
N ALA A 181 8.87 11.93 -11.61
CA ALA A 181 10.06 12.25 -10.83
C ALA A 181 11.36 12.25 -11.65
N TRP A 182 11.52 11.35 -12.62
CA TRP A 182 12.78 11.26 -13.41
C TRP A 182 12.70 11.86 -14.82
N ARG A 183 11.51 11.94 -15.45
CA ARG A 183 11.33 12.56 -16.77
C ARG A 183 10.80 14.00 -16.71
N GLY A 184 10.24 14.43 -15.58
CA GLY A 184 9.66 15.77 -15.43
C GLY A 184 8.40 16.03 -16.27
N GLN A 185 7.77 14.99 -16.82
CA GLN A 185 6.57 15.09 -17.66
C GLN A 185 5.31 15.28 -16.82
N THR A 186 4.33 16.03 -17.33
CA THR A 186 3.05 16.24 -16.64
C THR A 186 2.32 14.92 -16.41
N LEU A 187 1.84 14.72 -15.18
CA LEU A 187 1.04 13.55 -14.80
C LEU A 187 -0.31 13.52 -15.51
N THR A 188 -0.72 12.34 -15.93
CA THR A 188 -2.13 12.06 -16.20
C THR A 188 -2.80 11.71 -14.87
N THR A 189 -3.84 12.45 -14.50
CA THR A 189 -4.53 12.27 -13.22
C THR A 189 -6.02 12.01 -13.41
N LEU A 190 -6.59 11.19 -12.54
CA LEU A 190 -8.03 10.99 -12.41
C LEU A 190 -8.51 11.64 -11.11
N GLU A 191 -9.60 12.40 -11.16
CA GLU A 191 -10.27 12.90 -9.96
C GLU A 191 -11.23 11.83 -9.43
N VAL A 192 -11.10 11.48 -8.15
CA VAL A 192 -11.90 10.42 -7.53
C VAL A 192 -12.49 10.91 -6.19
N PRO A 193 -13.79 10.70 -5.94
CA PRO A 193 -14.42 10.99 -4.66
C PRO A 193 -13.76 10.24 -3.50
N VAL A 194 -13.56 10.92 -2.37
CA VAL A 194 -12.82 10.36 -1.22
C VAL A 194 -13.49 9.13 -0.59
N HIS A 195 -14.81 8.98 -0.73
CA HIS A 195 -15.56 7.83 -0.20
C HIS A 195 -15.30 6.54 -1.00
N LEU A 196 -14.68 6.64 -2.18
CA LEU A 196 -14.26 5.49 -3.01
C LEU A 196 -12.77 5.18 -2.86
N LEU A 197 -12.03 5.95 -2.05
CA LEU A 197 -10.58 5.82 -1.91
C LEU A 197 -10.17 5.32 -0.53
N TRP A 198 -9.20 4.41 -0.55
CA TRP A 198 -8.61 3.80 0.63
C TRP A 198 -7.10 3.86 0.54
N ILE A 199 -6.43 4.08 1.66
CA ILE A 199 -4.98 4.02 1.77
C ILE A 199 -4.55 2.60 2.12
N GLU A 200 -3.52 2.11 1.43
CA GLU A 200 -2.88 0.81 1.70
C GLU A 200 -2.04 0.80 3.00
#